data_AF-A0A177PZZ8-F1
#
_entry.id   AF-A0A177PZZ8-F1
#
_cell.length_a   1.000
_cell.length_b   1.000
_cell.length_c   1.000
_cell.angle_alpha   90.00
_cell.angle_beta   90.00
_cell.angle_gamma   90.00
#
_symmetry.space_group_name_H-M   'P 1'
#
loop_
_entity.id
_entity.type
_entity.pdbx_description
1 polymer ?
#
loop_
_entity_poly.entity_id
_entity_poly.type
_entity_poly.pdbx_seq_one_letter_code
_entity_poly.pdbx_strand_id
1 'polypeptide(L)'
;MSANANTLEAAVAELVIDEESAFPTANDTIFRMRQEILDGVHWFTALVDAVGDWRIPEERIGERTFSYICGGEAFDWLLLAERLLDEVSDLVPAREIDALIFRGRWPVDMDDDEFADRMGQAKHRAHLNFLYGVLVEQALQLTIEEEVHKENRCQPWAHARPAQETMLERVYGKPREELFAQYYEETGTLLRRDIPYTEWKAFTYWLFKLRLRRQDKARVASDTRKGLAQLTRMELAASERRRGASLDEADFAIRYAQNEPPARGRASTTLAATLRSARGI
;
A
#
# COMPACT_ATOMS: atom_id res chain seq x y z
N MET A 1 9.42 51.06 45.58
CA MET A 1 8.56 50.58 44.47
C MET A 1 9.28 49.50 43.67
N SER A 2 9.60 48.35 44.29
CA SER A 2 10.33 47.26 43.62
C SER A 2 9.89 45.90 44.16
N ALA A 3 8.57 45.66 44.13
CA ALA A 3 7.98 44.42 44.61
C ALA A 3 6.98 43.78 43.61
N ASN A 4 6.79 44.35 42.42
CA ASN A 4 5.79 43.87 41.45
C ASN A 4 6.36 43.18 40.20
N ALA A 5 7.68 43.18 39.98
CA ALA A 5 8.28 42.51 38.81
C ALA A 5 8.47 40.99 39.04
N ASN A 6 8.86 40.60 40.25
CA ASN A 6 9.21 39.20 40.57
C ASN A 6 7.99 38.27 40.66
N THR A 7 6.81 38.81 40.96
CA THR A 7 5.56 38.02 41.04
C THR A 7 4.95 37.78 39.66
N LEU A 8 5.21 38.65 38.69
CA LEU A 8 4.80 38.47 37.30
C LEU A 8 5.74 37.51 36.56
N GLU A 9 7.05 37.53 36.80
CA GLU A 9 7.96 36.51 36.24
C GLU A 9 7.70 35.11 36.81
N ALA A 10 7.36 34.99 38.11
CA ALA A 10 6.97 33.71 38.70
C ALA A 10 5.64 33.19 38.13
N ALA A 11 4.63 34.07 37.95
CA ALA A 11 3.35 33.67 37.37
C ALA A 11 3.44 33.36 35.86
N VAL A 12 4.36 34.00 35.12
CA VAL A 12 4.63 33.67 33.72
C VAL A 12 5.45 32.39 33.59
N ALA A 13 6.33 32.07 34.55
CA ALA A 13 7.05 30.80 34.60
C ALA A 13 6.14 29.61 34.99
N GLU A 14 5.07 29.84 35.74
CA GLU A 14 4.10 28.82 36.15
C GLU A 14 2.98 28.58 35.10
N LEU A 15 2.90 29.42 34.05
CA LEU A 15 1.96 29.32 32.92
C LEU A 15 2.59 28.75 31.63
N VAL A 16 3.85 28.31 31.67
CA VAL A 16 4.55 27.67 30.53
C VAL A 16 4.66 26.14 30.71
N ILE A 17 4.05 25.60 31.76
CA ILE A 17 3.90 24.15 31.90
C ILE A 17 2.48 23.79 31.48
N ASP A 18 2.40 22.90 30.48
CA ASP A 18 1.24 22.08 30.10
C ASP A 18 0.42 22.51 28.86
N GLU A 19 1.06 22.71 27.71
CA GLU A 19 0.45 22.43 26.39
C GLU A 19 1.48 21.86 25.38
N GLU A 20 2.50 21.16 25.85
CA GLU A 20 3.18 20.19 25.00
C GLU A 20 2.32 18.93 25.07
N SER A 21 1.33 18.82 24.16
CA SER A 21 0.49 17.63 24.05
C SER A 21 1.40 16.41 24.06
N ALA A 22 1.47 15.69 25.18
CA ALA A 22 2.33 14.53 25.32
C ALA A 22 1.85 13.49 24.32
N PHE A 23 2.47 13.48 23.15
CA PHE A 23 2.18 12.51 22.12
C PHE A 23 2.46 11.13 22.71
N PRO A 24 1.57 10.14 22.52
CA PRO A 24 1.77 8.81 23.08
C PRO A 24 3.12 8.27 22.62
N THR A 25 3.95 7.81 23.54
CA THR A 25 5.16 7.08 23.17
C THR A 25 4.78 5.73 22.57
N ALA A 26 5.70 5.06 21.87
CA ALA A 26 5.44 3.71 21.34
C ALA A 26 4.95 2.74 22.42
N ASN A 27 5.54 2.81 23.62
CA ASN A 27 5.12 1.99 24.75
C ASN A 27 3.72 2.34 25.24
N ASP A 28 3.33 3.61 25.23
CA ASP A 28 1.98 4.04 25.61
C ASP A 28 0.95 3.52 24.60
N THR A 29 1.25 3.59 23.30
CA THR A 29 0.38 3.03 22.25
C THR A 29 0.21 1.51 22.40
N ILE A 30 1.31 0.78 22.65
CA ILE A 30 1.27 -0.67 22.89
C ILE A 30 0.49 -1.01 24.16
N PHE A 31 0.70 -0.24 25.23
CA PHE A 31 0.01 -0.42 26.50
C PHE A 31 -1.50 -0.19 26.34
N ARG A 32 -1.88 0.91 25.68
CA ARG A 32 -3.27 1.26 25.40
C ARG A 32 -3.97 0.19 24.55
N MET A 33 -3.34 -0.23 23.45
CA MET A 33 -3.87 -1.31 22.59
C MET A 33 -4.16 -2.58 23.39
N ARG A 34 -3.22 -2.99 24.26
CA ARG A 34 -3.41 -4.14 25.13
C ARG A 34 -4.56 -3.95 26.11
N GLN A 35 -4.67 -2.77 26.71
CA GLN A 35 -5.75 -2.48 27.65
C GLN A 35 -7.12 -2.52 26.96
N GLU A 36 -7.25 -1.96 25.75
CA GLU A 36 -8.48 -2.01 24.95
C GLU A 36 -8.90 -3.46 24.66
N ILE A 37 -7.94 -4.34 24.32
CA ILE A 37 -8.21 -5.77 24.12
C ILE A 37 -8.74 -6.43 25.41
N LEU A 38 -8.11 -6.14 26.55
CA LEU A 38 -8.53 -6.68 27.85
C LEU A 38 -9.90 -6.14 28.30
N ASP A 39 -10.23 -4.92 27.92
CA ASP A 39 -11.52 -4.27 28.18
C ASP A 39 -12.64 -4.79 27.25
N GLY A 40 -12.31 -5.70 26.33
CA GLY A 40 -13.27 -6.42 25.48
C GLY A 40 -13.41 -5.86 24.06
N VAL A 41 -12.59 -4.91 23.64
CA VAL A 41 -12.53 -4.46 22.24
C VAL A 41 -11.91 -5.57 21.39
N HIS A 42 -12.44 -5.79 20.19
CA HIS A 42 -11.87 -6.76 19.28
C HIS A 42 -10.43 -6.35 18.91
N TRP A 43 -9.48 -7.29 18.97
CA TRP A 43 -8.06 -7.00 18.81
C TRP A 43 -7.71 -6.32 17.49
N PHE A 44 -8.40 -6.65 16.41
CA PHE A 44 -8.19 -6.02 15.11
C PHE A 44 -8.57 -4.54 15.11
N THR A 45 -9.65 -4.19 15.80
CA THR A 45 -10.08 -2.80 15.95
C THR A 45 -9.05 -2.01 16.76
N ALA A 46 -8.63 -2.53 17.92
CA ALA A 46 -7.58 -1.92 18.74
C ALA A 46 -6.25 -1.80 17.99
N LEU A 47 -5.91 -2.78 17.14
CA LEU A 47 -4.73 -2.75 16.28
C LEU A 47 -4.79 -1.60 15.27
N VAL A 48 -5.91 -1.41 14.56
CA VAL A 48 -6.05 -0.33 13.57
C VAL A 48 -5.98 1.04 14.25
N ASP A 49 -6.60 1.18 15.42
CA ASP A 49 -6.52 2.41 16.23
C ASP A 49 -5.06 2.68 16.68
N ALA A 50 -4.35 1.66 17.16
CA ALA A 50 -2.94 1.75 17.52
C ALA A 50 -2.04 2.10 16.32
N VAL A 51 -2.31 1.50 15.15
CA VAL A 51 -1.67 1.85 13.88
C VAL A 51 -1.95 3.30 13.54
N GLY A 52 -3.15 3.82 13.80
CA GLY A 52 -3.52 5.23 13.64
C GLY A 52 -2.74 6.17 14.55
N ASP A 53 -2.51 5.77 15.80
CA ASP A 53 -1.79 6.55 16.82
C ASP A 53 -0.25 6.48 16.70
N TRP A 54 0.30 5.46 16.05
CA TRP A 54 1.75 5.28 15.93
C TRP A 54 2.48 6.45 15.27
N ARG A 55 3.66 6.86 15.74
CA ARG A 55 4.40 8.02 15.16
C ARG A 55 5.84 7.71 14.76
N ILE A 56 6.34 6.51 15.09
CA ILE A 56 7.73 6.15 14.81
C ILE A 56 7.82 5.60 13.37
N PRO A 57 8.59 6.24 12.47
CA PRO A 57 8.69 5.82 11.07
C PRO A 57 9.59 4.59 10.88
N GLU A 58 10.56 4.40 11.78
CA GLU A 58 11.50 3.28 11.78
C GLU A 58 11.94 2.97 13.21
N GLU A 59 12.09 1.69 13.51
CA GLU A 59 12.67 1.23 14.77
C GLU A 59 13.53 -0.01 14.60
N ARG A 60 14.42 -0.24 15.58
CA ARG A 60 15.29 -1.42 15.63
C ARG A 60 14.93 -2.27 16.84
N ILE A 61 14.47 -3.49 16.59
CA ILE A 61 14.11 -4.46 17.61
C ILE A 61 15.05 -5.65 17.47
N GLY A 62 15.97 -5.78 18.44
CA GLY A 62 17.07 -6.74 18.38
C GLY A 62 17.94 -6.52 17.14
N GLU A 63 17.99 -7.54 16.28
CA GLU A 63 18.75 -7.51 15.02
C GLU A 63 17.92 -7.05 13.81
N ARG A 64 16.59 -6.94 13.95
CA ARG A 64 15.70 -6.56 12.86
C ARG A 64 15.42 -5.06 12.89
N THR A 65 15.49 -4.44 11.73
CA THR A 65 15.09 -3.04 11.52
C THR A 65 13.73 -3.03 10.82
N PHE A 66 12.77 -2.36 11.43
CA PHE A 66 11.42 -2.16 10.90
C PHE A 66 11.33 -0.75 10.36
N SER A 67 11.32 -0.61 9.04
CA SER A 67 11.08 0.68 8.37
C SER A 67 9.69 0.64 7.74
N TYR A 68 8.76 1.38 8.33
CA TYR A 68 7.35 1.33 7.94
C TYR A 68 7.04 2.21 6.75
N ILE A 69 7.91 3.18 6.44
CA ILE A 69 7.67 4.17 5.39
C ILE A 69 8.70 4.00 4.28
N CYS A 70 8.26 3.48 3.14
CA CYS A 70 9.07 3.37 1.93
C CYS A 70 9.15 4.72 1.22
N GLY A 71 10.37 5.18 0.95
CA GLY A 71 10.63 6.41 0.17
C GLY A 71 10.01 7.68 0.78
N GLY A 72 9.79 7.71 2.09
CA GLY A 72 9.22 8.84 2.83
C GLY A 72 7.71 9.06 2.68
N GLU A 73 7.01 8.25 1.87
CA GLU A 73 5.61 8.51 1.51
C GLU A 73 4.69 7.27 1.56
N ALA A 74 5.22 6.07 1.34
CA ALA A 74 4.44 4.85 1.22
C ALA A 74 4.48 4.04 2.52
N PHE A 75 3.33 3.91 3.18
CA PHE A 75 3.21 3.28 4.50
C PHE A 75 2.84 1.79 4.40
N ASP A 76 3.74 0.94 4.87
CA ASP A 76 3.55 -0.50 5.02
C ASP A 76 2.92 -0.80 6.40
N TRP A 77 1.60 -0.62 6.49
CA TRP A 77 0.89 -0.80 7.76
C TRP A 77 0.90 -2.26 8.25
N LEU A 78 0.99 -3.24 7.35
CA LEU A 78 1.04 -4.66 7.74
C LEU A 78 2.37 -4.99 8.44
N LEU A 79 3.47 -4.35 8.04
CA LEU A 79 4.73 -4.46 8.77
C LEU A 79 4.64 -3.87 10.18
N LEU A 80 3.92 -2.76 10.35
CA LEU A 80 3.64 -2.22 11.69
C LEU A 80 2.69 -3.14 12.47
N ALA A 81 1.69 -3.72 11.81
CA ALA A 81 0.78 -4.66 12.42
C ALA A 81 1.52 -5.91 12.94
N GLU A 82 2.43 -6.48 12.15
CA GLU A 82 3.31 -7.59 12.57
C GLU A 82 4.04 -7.23 13.86
N ARG A 83 4.65 -6.04 13.91
CA ARG A 83 5.39 -5.55 15.08
C ARG A 83 4.51 -5.40 16.32
N LEU A 84 3.31 -4.82 16.17
CA LEU A 84 2.39 -4.58 17.28
C LEU A 84 1.77 -5.88 17.79
N LEU A 85 1.45 -6.82 16.89
CA LEU A 85 0.87 -8.10 17.25
C LEU A 85 1.86 -9.01 17.99
N ASP A 86 3.17 -8.87 17.74
CA ASP A 86 4.20 -9.58 18.51
C ASP A 86 4.13 -9.27 20.01
N GLU A 87 3.82 -8.01 20.36
CA GLU A 87 3.67 -7.57 21.75
C GLU A 87 2.45 -8.19 22.44
N VAL A 88 1.34 -8.35 21.71
CA VAL A 88 0.05 -8.86 22.25
C VAL A 88 -0.25 -10.29 21.81
N SER A 89 0.79 -11.05 21.46
CA SER A 89 0.68 -12.42 20.95
C SER A 89 0.05 -13.40 21.96
N ASP A 90 0.05 -13.05 23.24
CA ASP A 90 -0.62 -13.77 24.33
C ASP A 90 -2.14 -13.56 24.36
N LEU A 91 -2.64 -12.49 23.76
CA LEU A 91 -4.06 -12.10 23.77
C LEU A 91 -4.80 -12.41 22.47
N VAL A 92 -4.08 -12.71 21.39
CA VAL A 92 -4.65 -12.86 20.04
C VAL A 92 -4.45 -14.29 19.52
N PRO A 93 -5.47 -14.94 18.93
CA PRO A 93 -5.31 -16.26 18.34
C PRO A 93 -4.26 -16.27 17.20
N ALA A 94 -3.20 -17.08 17.33
CA ALA A 94 -2.13 -17.17 16.33
C ALA A 94 -2.61 -17.46 14.90
N ARG A 95 -3.70 -18.23 14.75
CA ARG A 95 -4.30 -18.52 13.43
C ARG A 95 -4.86 -17.28 12.74
N GLU A 96 -5.37 -16.33 13.51
CA GLU A 96 -5.91 -15.08 12.98
C GLU A 96 -4.79 -14.09 12.64
N ILE A 97 -3.73 -14.04 13.46
CA ILE A 97 -2.49 -13.30 13.12
C ILE A 97 -1.94 -13.80 11.78
N ASP A 98 -1.80 -15.11 11.61
CA ASP A 98 -1.31 -15.69 10.35
C ASP A 98 -2.24 -15.37 9.16
N ALA A 99 -3.56 -15.36 9.39
CA ALA A 99 -4.54 -15.02 8.37
C ALA A 99 -4.43 -13.55 7.94
N LEU A 100 -4.21 -12.65 8.89
CA LEU A 100 -4.02 -11.22 8.60
C LEU A 100 -2.68 -10.98 7.90
N ILE A 101 -1.56 -11.36 8.54
CA ILE A 101 -0.21 -11.01 8.08
C ILE A 101 0.13 -11.68 6.73
N PHE A 102 -0.21 -12.95 6.55
CA PHE A 102 0.18 -13.69 5.33
C PHE A 102 -0.90 -13.76 4.26
N ARG A 103 -2.16 -13.44 4.58
CA ARG A 103 -3.28 -13.58 3.62
C ARG A 103 -4.09 -12.30 3.48
N GLY A 104 -3.81 -11.25 4.25
CA GLY A 104 -4.59 -10.02 4.25
C GLY A 104 -6.05 -10.21 4.66
N ARG A 105 -6.39 -11.31 5.34
CA ARG A 105 -7.78 -11.59 5.73
C ARG A 105 -8.08 -10.97 7.07
N TRP A 106 -9.12 -10.14 7.10
CA TRP A 106 -9.54 -9.47 8.32
C TRP A 106 -10.41 -10.44 9.16
N PRO A 107 -10.24 -10.45 10.49
CA PRO A 107 -11.00 -11.33 11.38
C PRO A 107 -12.43 -10.83 11.61
N VAL A 108 -12.68 -9.54 11.36
CA VAL A 108 -13.99 -8.88 11.47
C VAL A 108 -14.25 -8.09 10.19
N ASP A 109 -15.52 -7.99 9.82
CA ASP A 109 -15.95 -7.13 8.72
C ASP A 109 -15.81 -5.67 9.17
N MET A 110 -14.97 -4.93 8.47
CA MET A 110 -14.77 -3.49 8.60
C MET A 110 -14.82 -2.94 7.18
N ASP A 111 -15.55 -1.85 6.97
CA ASP A 111 -15.56 -1.21 5.66
C ASP A 111 -14.34 -0.29 5.48
N ASP A 112 -14.07 0.08 4.22
CA ASP A 112 -12.90 0.89 3.88
C ASP A 112 -12.95 2.29 4.51
N ASP A 113 -14.15 2.85 4.74
CA ASP A 113 -14.33 4.18 5.33
C ASP A 113 -14.02 4.15 6.83
N GLU A 114 -14.52 3.16 7.56
CA GLU A 114 -14.20 2.93 8.98
C GLU A 114 -12.69 2.69 9.14
N PHE A 115 -12.10 1.85 8.28
CA PHE A 115 -10.66 1.60 8.31
C PHE A 115 -9.85 2.89 8.07
N ALA A 116 -10.24 3.70 7.08
CA ALA A 116 -9.57 4.96 6.76
C ALA A 116 -9.68 5.98 7.89
N ASP A 117 -10.83 6.05 8.56
CA ASP A 117 -11.06 6.98 9.66
C ASP A 117 -10.27 6.60 10.91
N ARG A 118 -10.22 5.31 11.27
CA ARG A 118 -9.43 4.80 12.40
C ARG A 118 -7.93 4.95 12.19
N MET A 119 -7.44 4.56 11.01
CA MET A 119 -6.02 4.72 10.65
C MET A 119 -5.62 6.20 10.51
N GLY A 120 -6.59 7.06 10.19
CA GLY A 120 -6.42 8.46 9.88
C GLY A 120 -6.11 8.69 8.39
N GLN A 121 -6.79 9.69 7.83
CA GLN A 121 -6.79 9.99 6.39
C GLN A 121 -5.38 10.16 5.77
N ALA A 122 -4.42 10.73 6.50
CA ALA A 122 -3.04 10.88 6.02
C ALA A 122 -2.32 9.54 5.89
N LYS A 123 -2.44 8.66 6.88
CA LYS A 123 -1.85 7.31 6.86
C LYS A 123 -2.56 6.39 5.91
N HIS A 124 -3.88 6.50 5.78
CA HIS A 124 -4.64 5.77 4.77
C HIS A 124 -4.15 6.13 3.35
N ARG A 125 -3.95 7.41 3.04
CA ARG A 125 -3.32 7.83 1.77
C ARG A 125 -1.91 7.27 1.59
N ALA A 126 -1.09 7.28 2.63
CA ALA A 126 0.23 6.68 2.61
C ALA A 126 0.17 5.15 2.40
N HIS A 127 -0.83 4.47 2.96
CA HIS A 127 -1.08 3.06 2.71
C HIS A 127 -1.44 2.82 1.24
N LEU A 128 -2.32 3.62 0.65
CA LEU A 128 -2.64 3.52 -0.78
C LEU A 128 -1.39 3.74 -1.65
N ASN A 129 -0.49 4.65 -1.27
CA ASN A 129 0.81 4.80 -1.93
C ASN A 129 1.64 3.52 -1.87
N PHE A 130 1.61 2.78 -0.76
CA PHE A 130 2.28 1.50 -0.64
C PHE A 130 1.61 0.41 -1.49
N LEU A 131 0.28 0.31 -1.43
CA LEU A 131 -0.49 -0.65 -2.21
C LEU A 131 -0.23 -0.49 -3.71
N TYR A 132 -0.42 0.72 -4.25
CA TYR A 132 -0.23 0.96 -5.67
C TYR A 132 1.24 1.09 -6.08
N GLY A 133 2.04 1.75 -5.25
CA GLY A 133 3.42 2.08 -5.58
C GLY A 133 4.43 0.97 -5.32
N VAL A 134 4.10 0.00 -4.46
CA VAL A 134 4.97 -1.15 -4.17
C VAL A 134 4.31 -2.46 -4.59
N LEU A 135 3.15 -2.81 -4.04
CA LEU A 135 2.56 -4.14 -4.26
C LEU A 135 2.07 -4.32 -5.70
N VAL A 136 1.28 -3.38 -6.22
CA VAL A 136 0.81 -3.41 -7.61
C VAL A 136 1.98 -3.28 -8.59
N GLU A 137 2.98 -2.49 -8.26
CA GLU A 137 4.18 -2.33 -9.08
C GLU A 137 4.99 -3.64 -9.18
N GLN A 138 5.21 -4.34 -8.07
CA GLN A 138 5.84 -5.66 -8.05
C GLN A 138 5.03 -6.69 -8.85
N ALA A 139 3.70 -6.66 -8.72
CA ALA A 139 2.82 -7.55 -9.47
C ALA A 139 2.91 -7.29 -10.97
N LEU A 140 2.98 -6.03 -11.41
CA LEU A 140 3.23 -5.69 -12.80
C LEU A 140 4.57 -6.23 -13.28
N GLN A 141 5.64 -6.00 -12.52
CA GLN A 141 6.98 -6.50 -12.85
C GLN A 141 6.93 -8.02 -13.05
N LEU A 142 6.27 -8.75 -12.15
CA LEU A 142 6.07 -10.19 -12.25
C LEU A 142 5.28 -10.57 -13.53
N THR A 143 4.22 -9.86 -13.89
CA THR A 143 3.47 -10.16 -15.12
C THR A 143 4.36 -10.05 -16.36
N ILE A 144 5.16 -9.00 -16.45
CA ILE A 144 6.06 -8.79 -17.58
C ILE A 144 7.19 -9.83 -17.57
N GLU A 145 7.71 -10.17 -16.39
CA GLU A 145 8.72 -11.22 -16.24
C GLU A 145 8.17 -12.60 -16.69
N GLU A 146 6.94 -12.94 -16.33
CA GLU A 146 6.25 -14.15 -16.81
C GLU A 146 6.08 -14.15 -18.33
N GLU A 147 5.76 -13.01 -18.94
CA GLU A 147 5.65 -12.86 -20.40
C GLU A 147 7.01 -13.10 -21.08
N VAL A 148 8.07 -12.46 -20.58
CA VAL A 148 9.44 -12.67 -21.08
C VAL A 148 9.85 -14.13 -20.94
N HIS A 149 9.55 -14.77 -19.81
CA HIS A 149 9.82 -16.19 -19.63
C HIS A 149 9.10 -17.07 -20.66
N LYS A 150 7.83 -16.78 -20.95
CA LYS A 150 7.06 -17.51 -21.98
C LYS A 150 7.67 -17.32 -23.36
N GLU A 151 8.03 -16.09 -23.72
CA GLU A 151 8.67 -15.78 -25.00
C GLU A 151 10.02 -16.49 -25.17
N ASN A 152 10.88 -16.42 -24.14
CA ASN A 152 12.19 -17.09 -24.13
C ASN A 152 12.04 -18.61 -24.28
N ARG A 153 11.04 -19.23 -23.64
CA ARG A 153 10.76 -20.67 -23.79
C ARG A 153 10.30 -21.04 -25.20
N CYS A 154 9.67 -20.13 -25.92
CA CYS A 154 9.20 -20.33 -27.29
C CYS A 154 10.28 -20.04 -28.36
N GLN A 155 11.47 -19.58 -27.96
CA GLN A 155 12.60 -19.29 -28.87
C GLN A 155 13.82 -20.17 -28.56
N PRO A 156 13.90 -21.40 -29.12
CA PRO A 156 14.97 -22.36 -28.80
C PRO A 156 16.39 -21.91 -29.18
N TRP A 157 16.52 -20.94 -30.09
CA TRP A 157 17.79 -20.50 -30.66
C TRP A 157 18.14 -19.03 -30.38
N ALA A 158 17.35 -18.34 -29.55
CA ALA A 158 17.70 -16.99 -29.12
C ALA A 158 18.64 -17.04 -27.91
N HIS A 159 19.66 -16.18 -27.89
CA HIS A 159 20.40 -15.89 -26.65
C HIS A 159 19.45 -15.17 -25.69
N ALA A 160 18.67 -15.94 -24.93
CA ALA A 160 17.68 -15.42 -24.00
C ALA A 160 18.37 -14.54 -22.95
N ARG A 161 18.05 -13.24 -22.95
CA ARG A 161 18.48 -12.34 -21.88
C ARG A 161 17.74 -12.70 -20.58
N PRO A 162 18.31 -12.39 -19.40
CA PRO A 162 17.63 -12.58 -18.13
C PRO A 162 16.26 -11.89 -18.13
N ALA A 163 15.23 -12.60 -17.64
CA ALA A 163 13.86 -12.12 -17.68
C ALA A 163 13.68 -10.82 -16.88
N GLN A 164 14.31 -10.73 -15.71
CA GLN A 164 14.31 -9.53 -14.86
C GLN A 164 14.90 -8.30 -15.55
N GLU A 165 16.01 -8.45 -16.27
CA GLU A 165 16.67 -7.32 -16.96
C GLU A 165 15.81 -6.84 -18.13
N THR A 166 15.26 -7.78 -18.89
CA THR A 166 14.34 -7.51 -20.00
C THR A 166 13.04 -6.87 -19.51
N MET A 167 12.54 -7.28 -18.34
CA MET A 167 11.36 -6.69 -17.72
C MET A 167 11.59 -5.21 -17.39
N LEU A 168 12.71 -4.86 -16.73
CA LEU A 168 13.01 -3.48 -16.35
C LEU A 168 13.09 -2.58 -17.59
N GLU A 169 13.70 -3.08 -18.66
CA GLU A 169 13.75 -2.37 -19.94
C GLU A 169 12.37 -2.19 -20.57
N ARG A 170 11.51 -3.21 -20.54
CA ARG A 170 10.14 -3.11 -21.10
C ARG A 170 9.26 -2.14 -20.34
N VAL A 171 9.30 -2.19 -19.01
CA VAL A 171 8.45 -1.36 -18.15
C VAL A 171 8.99 0.07 -18.07
N TYR A 172 10.28 0.25 -17.81
CA TYR A 172 10.87 1.57 -17.49
C TYR A 172 11.75 2.14 -18.61
N GLY A 173 12.00 1.39 -19.68
CA GLY A 173 12.77 1.84 -20.84
C GLY A 173 14.29 1.82 -20.65
N LYS A 174 14.80 1.26 -19.54
CA LYS A 174 16.22 1.31 -19.16
C LYS A 174 16.69 0.00 -18.54
N PRO A 175 17.97 -0.38 -18.71
CA PRO A 175 18.55 -1.53 -18.05
C PRO A 175 18.69 -1.28 -16.54
N ARG A 176 18.85 -2.37 -15.79
CA ARG A 176 18.95 -2.35 -14.32
C ARG A 176 20.04 -1.41 -13.80
N GLU A 177 21.22 -1.44 -14.43
CA GLU A 177 22.37 -0.65 -13.99
C GLU A 177 22.13 0.86 -14.12
N GLU A 178 21.49 1.29 -15.21
CA GLU A 178 21.09 2.69 -15.39
C GLU A 178 20.02 3.12 -14.37
N LEU A 179 19.05 2.25 -14.07
CA LEU A 179 18.02 2.55 -13.08
C LEU A 179 18.63 2.66 -11.67
N PHE A 180 19.60 1.81 -11.34
CA PHE A 180 20.31 1.87 -10.07
C PHE A 180 21.16 3.13 -9.96
N ALA A 181 21.83 3.54 -11.04
CA ALA A 181 22.58 4.79 -11.08
C ALA A 181 21.66 6.01 -10.88
N GLN A 182 20.52 6.06 -11.57
CA GLN A 182 19.53 7.14 -11.39
C GLN A 182 18.94 7.17 -9.98
N TYR A 183 18.66 6.00 -9.40
CA TYR A 183 18.20 5.91 -8.01
C TYR A 183 19.24 6.45 -7.04
N TYR A 184 20.52 6.10 -7.23
CA TYR A 184 21.62 6.60 -6.41
C TYR A 184 21.79 8.12 -6.56
N GLU A 185 21.69 8.67 -7.77
CA GLU A 185 21.77 10.11 -8.02
C GLU A 185 20.65 10.89 -7.32
N GLU A 186 19.42 10.35 -7.29
CA GLU A 186 18.27 11.03 -6.65
C GLU A 186 18.21 10.83 -5.13
N THR A 187 18.63 9.66 -4.60
CA THR A 187 18.43 9.30 -3.18
C THR A 187 19.72 9.25 -2.35
N GLY A 188 20.88 9.16 -2.99
CA GLY A 188 22.15 8.89 -2.33
C GLY A 188 22.34 7.45 -1.87
N THR A 189 21.37 6.56 -2.09
CA THR A 189 21.41 5.17 -1.62
C THR A 189 21.94 4.22 -2.69
N LEU A 190 23.05 3.56 -2.40
CA LEU A 190 23.69 2.62 -3.33
C LEU A 190 23.11 1.21 -3.17
N LEU A 191 22.43 0.73 -4.20
CA LEU A 191 21.96 -0.66 -4.27
C LEU A 191 23.11 -1.58 -4.69
N ARG A 192 23.52 -2.47 -3.78
CA ARG A 192 24.58 -3.47 -4.02
C ARG A 192 24.01 -4.74 -4.65
N ARG A 193 24.84 -5.78 -4.81
CA ARG A 193 24.39 -7.08 -5.31
C ARG A 193 23.38 -7.75 -4.37
N ASP A 194 23.63 -7.66 -3.07
CA ASP A 194 22.71 -8.12 -2.03
C ASP A 194 21.95 -6.91 -1.49
N ILE A 195 20.69 -6.80 -1.89
CA ILE A 195 19.82 -5.66 -1.56
C ILE A 195 18.91 -6.09 -0.41
N PRO A 196 18.93 -5.40 0.74
CA PRO A 196 17.95 -5.62 1.79
C PRO A 196 16.53 -5.44 1.25
N TYR A 197 15.59 -6.27 1.69
CA TYR A 197 14.22 -6.21 1.17
C TYR A 197 13.57 -4.83 1.36
N THR A 198 13.87 -4.13 2.46
CA THR A 198 13.43 -2.74 2.71
C THR A 198 13.89 -1.78 1.62
N GLU A 199 15.17 -1.84 1.24
CA GLU A 199 15.73 -1.02 0.16
C GLU A 199 15.12 -1.39 -1.19
N TRP A 200 14.84 -2.68 -1.42
CA TRP A 200 14.16 -3.12 -2.62
C TRP A 200 12.73 -2.57 -2.72
N LYS A 201 11.98 -2.51 -1.61
CA LYS A 201 10.65 -1.86 -1.57
C LYS A 201 10.76 -0.36 -1.86
N ALA A 202 11.73 0.34 -1.27
CA ALA A 202 11.98 1.76 -1.53
C ALA A 202 12.34 2.03 -3.01
N PHE A 203 13.21 1.20 -3.59
CA PHE A 203 13.55 1.27 -5.01
C PHE A 203 12.35 1.00 -5.92
N THR A 204 11.52 0.02 -5.57
CA THR A 204 10.27 -0.27 -6.31
C THR A 204 9.33 0.93 -6.27
N TYR A 205 9.14 1.53 -5.10
CA TYR A 205 8.34 2.75 -4.97
C TYR A 205 8.88 3.90 -5.81
N TRP A 206 10.21 4.05 -5.85
CA TRP A 206 10.86 5.01 -6.74
C TRP A 206 10.60 4.73 -8.22
N LEU A 207 10.64 3.47 -8.65
CA LEU A 207 10.31 3.07 -10.03
C LEU A 207 8.85 3.40 -10.39
N PHE A 208 7.92 3.20 -9.46
CA PHE A 208 6.53 3.66 -9.63
C PHE A 208 6.46 5.18 -9.85
N LYS A 209 7.14 5.98 -9.00
CA LYS A 209 7.22 7.44 -9.18
C LYS A 209 7.86 7.83 -10.51
N LEU A 210 8.91 7.11 -10.93
CA LEU A 210 9.56 7.30 -12.22
C LEU A 210 8.57 7.08 -13.37
N ARG A 211 7.76 6.02 -13.30
CA ARG A 211 6.73 5.69 -14.28
C ARG A 211 5.67 6.79 -14.38
N LEU A 212 5.15 7.24 -13.25
CA LEU A 212 4.17 8.33 -13.20
C LEU A 212 4.69 9.64 -13.80
N ARG A 213 5.98 9.94 -13.62
CA ARG A 213 6.60 11.15 -14.18
C ARG A 213 6.84 11.06 -15.69
N ARG A 214 7.21 9.89 -16.22
CA ARG A 214 7.73 9.74 -17.59
C ARG A 214 6.71 9.19 -18.61
N GLN A 215 5.72 8.43 -18.17
CA GLN A 215 4.79 7.76 -19.07
C GLN A 215 3.47 8.52 -19.25
N ASP A 216 2.79 8.29 -20.36
CA ASP A 216 1.47 8.84 -20.59
C ASP A 216 0.42 8.19 -19.68
N LYS A 217 -0.66 8.93 -19.40
CA LYS A 217 -1.70 8.49 -18.45
C LYS A 217 -2.41 7.21 -18.88
N ALA A 218 -2.54 6.96 -20.19
CA ALA A 218 -3.24 5.78 -20.69
C ALA A 218 -2.39 4.53 -20.45
N ARG A 219 -1.08 4.61 -20.72
CA ARG A 219 -0.13 3.55 -20.39
C ARG A 219 -0.08 3.26 -18.90
N VAL A 220 0.04 4.28 -18.05
CA VAL A 220 0.04 4.11 -16.57
C VAL A 220 -1.22 3.37 -16.10
N ALA A 221 -2.40 3.77 -16.59
CA ALA A 221 -3.66 3.11 -16.22
C ALA A 221 -3.71 1.65 -16.69
N SER A 222 -3.24 1.37 -17.91
CA SER A 222 -3.17 0.01 -18.46
C SER A 222 -2.23 -0.89 -17.65
N ASP A 223 -1.04 -0.38 -17.33
CA ASP A 223 -0.04 -1.11 -16.57
C ASP A 223 -0.51 -1.36 -15.12
N THR A 224 -1.17 -0.37 -14.51
CA THR A 224 -1.78 -0.53 -13.18
C THR A 224 -2.87 -1.60 -13.19
N ARG A 225 -3.72 -1.63 -14.23
CA ARG A 225 -4.72 -2.69 -14.40
C ARG A 225 -4.08 -4.06 -14.55
N LYS A 226 -2.96 -4.15 -15.28
CA LYS A 226 -2.21 -5.40 -15.46
C LYS A 226 -1.63 -5.90 -14.13
N GLY A 227 -1.05 -5.02 -13.32
CA GLY A 227 -0.57 -5.35 -11.97
C GLY A 227 -1.71 -5.81 -11.03
N LEU A 228 -2.84 -5.10 -11.01
CA LEU A 228 -4.01 -5.50 -10.23
C LEU A 228 -4.54 -6.88 -10.65
N ALA A 229 -4.65 -7.14 -11.95
CA ALA A 229 -5.10 -8.44 -12.45
C ALA A 229 -4.17 -9.59 -12.00
N GLN A 230 -2.86 -9.34 -11.96
CA GLN A 230 -1.89 -10.32 -11.47
C GLN A 230 -2.04 -10.58 -9.96
N LEU A 231 -2.24 -9.54 -9.14
CA LEU A 231 -2.51 -9.72 -7.71
C LEU A 231 -3.75 -10.58 -7.48
N THR A 232 -4.85 -10.26 -8.15
CA THR A 232 -6.09 -11.03 -8.01
C THR A 232 -5.90 -12.48 -8.48
N ARG A 233 -5.17 -12.71 -9.58
CA ARG A 233 -4.83 -14.07 -10.04
C ARG A 233 -4.03 -14.85 -9.00
N MET A 234 -3.07 -14.21 -8.33
CA MET A 234 -2.27 -14.83 -7.27
C MET A 234 -3.12 -15.15 -6.04
N GLU A 235 -4.02 -14.26 -5.66
CA GLU A 235 -4.97 -14.45 -4.55
C GLU A 235 -5.89 -15.66 -4.81
N LEU A 236 -6.46 -15.74 -6.02
CA LEU A 236 -7.29 -16.87 -6.46
C LEU A 236 -6.51 -18.18 -6.39
N ALA A 237 -5.33 -18.25 -7.01
CA ALA A 237 -4.50 -19.45 -6.99
C ALA A 237 -4.08 -19.88 -5.57
N ALA A 238 -3.87 -18.92 -4.66
CA ALA A 238 -3.56 -19.20 -3.26
C ALA A 238 -4.78 -19.77 -2.50
N SER A 239 -6.00 -19.38 -2.89
CA SER A 239 -7.25 -19.87 -2.30
C SER A 239 -7.61 -21.28 -2.81
N GLU A 240 -7.49 -21.54 -4.11
CA GLU A 240 -7.80 -22.83 -4.76
C GLU A 240 -6.98 -23.99 -4.20
N ARG A 241 -5.66 -23.78 -4.00
CA ARG A 241 -4.74 -24.82 -3.48
C ARG A 241 -5.10 -25.32 -2.08
N ARG A 242 -5.95 -24.60 -1.33
CA ARG A 242 -6.22 -24.87 0.10
C ARG A 242 -7.62 -25.45 0.38
N ARG A 243 -8.43 -25.73 -0.65
CA ARG A 243 -9.85 -26.19 -0.64
C ARG A 243 -10.84 -25.14 -0.10
N GLY A 244 -11.81 -24.79 -0.96
CA GLY A 244 -12.99 -23.94 -0.67
C GLY A 244 -12.76 -22.47 -1.05
N ALA A 245 -12.93 -22.14 -2.33
CA ALA A 245 -12.83 -20.76 -2.82
C ALA A 245 -14.04 -19.92 -2.36
N SER A 246 -13.79 -18.66 -2.01
CA SER A 246 -14.82 -17.62 -1.80
C SER A 246 -14.79 -16.55 -2.91
N LEU A 247 -13.99 -16.76 -3.96
CA LEU A 247 -13.97 -15.90 -5.14
C LEU A 247 -14.03 -16.82 -6.35
N ASP A 248 -15.18 -16.85 -7.00
CA ASP A 248 -15.32 -17.59 -8.25
C ASP A 248 -14.81 -16.75 -9.45
N GLU A 249 -14.75 -17.37 -10.63
CA GLU A 249 -14.34 -16.69 -11.87
C GLU A 249 -15.26 -15.49 -12.23
N ALA A 250 -16.50 -15.49 -11.74
CA ALA A 250 -17.45 -14.39 -11.94
C ALA A 250 -17.16 -13.19 -11.01
N ASP A 251 -16.76 -13.41 -9.74
CA ASP A 251 -16.32 -12.37 -8.82
C ASP A 251 -15.06 -11.66 -9.33
N PHE A 252 -14.15 -12.42 -9.95
CA PHE A 252 -12.98 -11.87 -10.66
C PHE A 252 -13.41 -10.96 -11.82
N ALA A 253 -14.33 -11.43 -12.66
CA ALA A 253 -14.83 -10.65 -13.80
C ALA A 253 -15.55 -9.38 -13.34
N ILE A 254 -16.30 -9.41 -12.23
CA ILE A 254 -16.98 -8.26 -11.64
C ILE A 254 -15.95 -7.21 -11.16
N ARG A 255 -14.94 -7.62 -10.38
CA ARG A 255 -13.89 -6.69 -9.91
C ARG A 255 -13.06 -6.12 -11.05
N TYR A 256 -12.86 -6.90 -12.12
CA TYR A 256 -12.16 -6.45 -13.32
C TYR A 256 -13.01 -5.47 -14.16
N ALA A 257 -14.31 -5.71 -14.29
CA ALA A 257 -15.24 -4.88 -15.05
C ALA A 257 -15.64 -3.58 -14.33
N GLN A 258 -15.76 -3.58 -12.99
CA GLN A 258 -16.07 -2.36 -12.22
C GLN A 258 -14.96 -1.30 -12.29
N ASN A 259 -13.75 -1.69 -12.70
CA ASN A 259 -12.63 -0.79 -12.96
C ASN A 259 -12.50 -0.39 -14.44
N GLU A 260 -13.52 -0.65 -15.25
CA GLU A 260 -13.63 -0.17 -16.63
C GLU A 260 -14.00 1.33 -16.61
N PRO A 261 -13.20 2.23 -17.23
CA PRO A 261 -13.62 3.63 -17.35
C PRO A 261 -14.91 3.68 -18.17
N PRO A 262 -15.89 4.54 -17.83
CA PRO A 262 -17.13 4.63 -18.59
C PRO A 262 -16.80 4.80 -20.07
N ALA A 263 -17.26 3.86 -20.89
CA ALA A 263 -17.03 3.86 -22.32
C ALA A 263 -17.41 5.24 -22.86
N ARG A 264 -16.44 5.97 -23.41
CA ARG A 264 -16.69 7.24 -24.08
C ARG A 264 -17.75 6.99 -25.15
N GLY A 265 -18.89 7.64 -24.99
CA GLY A 265 -20.08 7.41 -25.79
C GLY A 265 -19.78 7.41 -27.29
N ARG A 266 -20.18 6.33 -27.96
CA ARG A 266 -20.68 6.48 -29.32
C ARG A 266 -22.07 7.06 -29.18
N ALA A 267 -22.24 8.32 -29.56
CA ALA A 267 -23.54 8.88 -29.82
C ALA A 267 -24.24 8.00 -30.86
N SER A 268 -25.18 7.16 -30.40
CA SER A 268 -26.10 6.48 -31.29
C SER A 268 -27.12 7.51 -31.76
N THR A 269 -26.89 7.97 -32.97
CA THR A 269 -27.81 8.70 -33.84
C THR A 269 -29.08 7.86 -34.06
N THR A 270 -30.06 7.93 -33.15
CA THR A 270 -31.41 7.43 -33.43
C THR A 270 -32.46 8.21 -32.64
N LEU A 271 -32.82 9.41 -33.12
CA LEU A 271 -34.07 10.08 -32.73
C LEU A 271 -34.51 11.02 -33.87
N ALA A 272 -35.04 10.41 -34.93
CA ALA A 272 -35.76 11.12 -35.99
C ALA A 272 -36.93 10.25 -36.47
N ALA A 273 -37.90 9.95 -35.60
CA ALA A 273 -39.16 9.35 -36.03
C ALA A 273 -40.29 9.43 -34.99
N THR A 274 -40.58 10.57 -34.38
CA THR A 274 -41.93 10.83 -33.84
C THR A 274 -42.12 12.30 -33.58
N LEU A 275 -42.75 13.02 -34.52
CA LEU A 275 -43.58 14.22 -34.31
C LEU A 275 -44.07 14.67 -35.69
N ARG A 276 -44.94 13.84 -36.27
CA ARG A 276 -45.80 14.25 -37.40
C ARG A 276 -47.19 13.66 -37.19
N SER A 277 -47.86 14.12 -36.14
CA SER A 277 -49.32 14.03 -35.99
C SER A 277 -49.76 14.97 -34.85
N ALA A 278 -49.95 16.25 -35.18
CA ALA A 278 -50.83 17.19 -34.48
C ALA A 278 -50.65 18.59 -35.07
N ARG A 279 -51.19 18.81 -36.27
CA ARG A 279 -51.73 20.09 -36.76
C ARG A 279 -52.40 19.86 -38.11
N GLY A 280 -53.62 19.34 -38.03
CA GLY A 280 -54.65 19.50 -39.03
C GLY A 280 -55.78 20.28 -38.36
N ILE A 281 -56.15 21.40 -38.99
CA ILE A 281 -57.06 22.49 -38.56
C ILE A 281 -56.33 23.61 -37.81
#